data_AF-A0A3P8UYD1-F1
#
_entry.id   AF-A0A3P8UYD1-F1
#
_cell.length_a   1.000
_cell.length_b   1.000
_cell.length_c   1.000
_cell.angle_alpha   90.00
_cell.angle_beta   90.00
_cell.angle_gamma   90.00
#
_symmetry.space_group_name_H-M   'P 1'
#
loop_
_entity.id
_entity.type
_entity.pdbx_description
1 polymer ?
#
loop_
_entity_poly.entity_id
_entity_poly.type
_entity_poly.pdbx_seq_one_letter_code
_entity_poly.pdbx_strand_id
1 'polypeptide(L)'
;MSLPLNPKPFLNGLTGKPVMVKLKWGMEYKGYLVSVDGYMNMQLANTEEYVDGSLAGHLGEVLIRCNNVLYIRGVEEEEEDGEMRE
;
A
#
# COMPACT_ATOMS: atom_id res chain seq x y z
N MET A 1 -5.20 -8.51 26.07
CA MET A 1 -4.82 -7.10 25.85
C MET A 1 -3.85 -7.07 24.69
N SER A 2 -4.23 -6.49 23.54
CA SER A 2 -3.27 -6.28 22.46
C SER A 2 -2.27 -5.21 22.90
N LEU A 3 -0.99 -5.53 22.86
CA LEU A 3 0.06 -4.55 23.10
C LEU A 3 -0.06 -3.41 22.07
N PRO A 4 0.19 -2.14 22.45
CA PRO A 4 0.20 -1.05 21.50
C PRO A 4 1.25 -1.30 20.42
N LEU A 5 0.82 -1.24 19.15
CA LEU A 5 1.71 -1.45 18.01
C LEU A 5 2.29 -0.11 17.58
N ASN A 6 3.61 0.03 17.72
CA ASN A 6 4.32 1.24 17.29
C ASN A 6 4.37 1.34 15.74
N PRO A 7 4.52 2.55 15.17
CA PRO A 7 4.50 2.77 13.72
C PRO A 7 5.56 2.01 12.93
N LYS A 8 6.80 1.91 13.44
CA LYS A 8 7.89 1.18 12.77
C LYS A 8 7.59 -0.34 12.70
N PRO A 9 7.26 -1.03 13.80
CA PRO A 9 6.79 -2.40 13.75
C PRO A 9 5.57 -2.61 12.85
N PHE A 10 4.63 -1.66 12.84
CA PHE A 10 3.46 -1.71 11.96
C PHE A 10 3.86 -1.70 10.48
N LEU A 11 4.69 -0.73 10.05
CA LEU A 11 5.16 -0.64 8.66
C LEU A 11 5.95 -1.87 8.24
N ASN A 12 6.85 -2.36 9.10
CA ASN A 12 7.62 -3.57 8.81
C ASN A 12 6.72 -4.81 8.66
N GLY A 13 5.59 -4.86 9.38
CA GLY A 13 4.61 -5.94 9.26
C GLY A 13 3.77 -5.91 7.97
N LEU A 14 3.82 -4.80 7.22
CA LEU A 14 3.18 -4.64 5.92
C LEU A 14 4.13 -4.94 4.75
N THR A 15 5.44 -5.06 4.99
CA THR A 15 6.40 -5.41 3.94
C THR A 15 6.04 -6.77 3.32
N GLY A 16 6.04 -6.83 1.99
CA GLY A 16 5.62 -7.99 1.20
C GLY A 16 4.11 -8.14 1.01
N LYS A 17 3.29 -7.26 1.60
CA LYS A 17 1.82 -7.35 1.53
C LYS A 17 1.24 -6.27 0.61
N PRO A 18 0.02 -6.48 0.08
CA PRO A 18 -0.68 -5.43 -0.62
C PRO A 18 -1.10 -4.34 0.36
N VAL A 19 -0.82 -3.10 -0.05
CA VAL A 19 -1.10 -1.89 0.74
C VAL A 19 -1.80 -0.86 -0.12
N MET A 20 -2.47 0.06 0.57
CA MET A 20 -2.95 1.30 -0.04
C MET A 20 -2.35 2.48 0.71
N VAL A 21 -1.69 3.36 -0.04
CA VAL A 21 -1.01 4.56 0.46
C VAL A 21 -1.77 5.78 -0.05
N LYS A 22 -2.31 6.59 0.86
CA LYS A 22 -2.95 7.86 0.51
C LYS A 22 -1.94 9.00 0.64
N LEU A 23 -1.84 9.83 -0.39
CA LEU A 23 -1.08 11.07 -0.32
C LEU A 23 -1.91 12.20 0.29
N LYS A 24 -1.23 13.19 0.86
CA LYS A 24 -1.84 14.40 1.44
C LYS A 24 -2.73 15.17 0.46
N TRP A 25 -2.49 14.98 -0.83
CA TRP A 25 -3.18 15.69 -1.91
C TRP A 25 -4.41 14.95 -2.43
N GLY A 26 -4.67 13.71 -1.98
CA GLY A 26 -5.88 12.95 -2.34
C GLY A 26 -5.63 11.66 -3.14
N MET A 27 -4.55 11.59 -3.93
CA MET A 27 -4.20 10.41 -4.73
C MET A 27 -3.94 9.20 -3.83
N GLU A 28 -4.34 8.03 -4.30
CA GLU A 28 -4.12 6.77 -3.62
C GLU A 28 -3.31 5.84 -4.52
N TYR A 29 -2.35 5.15 -3.91
CA TYR A 29 -1.50 4.18 -4.60
C TYR A 29 -1.72 2.81 -3.97
N LYS A 30 -2.19 1.86 -4.78
CA LYS A 30 -2.35 0.46 -4.39
C LYS A 30 -1.19 -0.33 -4.97
N GLY A 31 -0.54 -1.18 -4.17
CA GLY A 31 0.55 -2.02 -4.66
C GLY A 31 1.14 -2.89 -3.55
N TYR A 32 2.13 -3.70 -3.88
CA TYR A 32 2.86 -4.51 -2.90
C TYR A 32 3.98 -3.69 -2.26
N LEU A 33 4.02 -3.61 -0.94
CA LEU A 33 5.08 -2.88 -0.24
C LEU A 33 6.39 -3.67 -0.27
N VAL A 34 7.34 -3.26 -1.12
CA VAL A 34 8.63 -3.94 -1.29
C VAL A 34 9.58 -3.64 -0.13
N SER A 35 9.71 -2.35 0.21
CA SER A 35 10.64 -1.90 1.25
C SER A 35 10.24 -0.55 1.83
N VAL A 36 10.72 -0.30 3.06
CA VAL A 36 10.58 0.97 3.77
C VAL A 36 11.92 1.33 4.42
N ASP A 37 12.28 2.62 4.42
CA ASP A 37 13.49 3.10 5.09
C ASP A 37 13.21 3.78 6.45
N GLY A 38 14.27 4.27 7.11
CA GLY A 38 14.17 4.95 8.41
C GLY A 38 13.38 6.26 8.41
N TYR A 39 13.17 6.87 7.23
CA TYR A 39 12.38 8.07 7.04
C TYR A 39 10.94 7.78 6.61
N MET A 40 10.58 6.51 6.43
CA MET A 40 9.29 6.06 5.89
C MET A 40 9.10 6.40 4.41
N ASN A 41 10.18 6.44 3.62
CA ASN A 41 10.05 6.33 2.17
C ASN A 41 9.61 4.90 1.83
N MET A 42 8.74 4.74 0.83
CA MET A 42 8.09 3.46 0.52
C MET A 42 8.33 3.09 -0.93
N GLN A 43 8.81 1.87 -1.16
CA GLN A 43 8.90 1.29 -2.50
C GLN A 43 7.71 0.35 -2.71
N LEU A 44 6.94 0.60 -3.76
CA LEU A 44 5.80 -0.23 -4.15
C LEU A 44 6.08 -0.94 -5.48
N ALA A 45 5.64 -2.19 -5.59
CA ALA A 45 5.60 -2.96 -6.84
C ALA A 45 4.16 -3.17 -7.30
N ASN A 46 3.99 -3.38 -8.61
CA ASN A 46 2.68 -3.54 -9.27
C ASN A 46 1.69 -2.44 -8.89
N THR A 47 2.17 -1.20 -8.90
CA THR A 47 1.46 -0.04 -8.35
C THR A 47 0.38 0.43 -9.32
N GLU A 48 -0.82 0.65 -8.79
CA GLU A 48 -1.96 1.28 -9.43
C GLU A 48 -2.19 2.65 -8.79
N GLU A 49 -2.43 3.67 -9.61
CA GLU A 49 -2.83 5.00 -9.16
C GLU A 49 -4.35 5.14 -9.21
N TYR A 50 -4.92 5.67 -8.13
CA TYR A 50 -6.32 6.01 -8.01
C TYR A 50 -6.45 7.50 -7.76
N VAL A 51 -7.26 8.17 -8.59
CA VAL A 51 -7.62 9.59 -8.46
C VAL A 51 -9.13 9.66 -8.30
N ASP A 52 -9.58 10.33 -7.23
CA ASP A 52 -11.01 10.42 -6.86
C ASP A 52 -11.72 9.04 -6.80
N GLY A 53 -11.00 8.02 -6.32
CA GLY A 53 -11.49 6.64 -6.18
C GLY A 53 -11.57 5.84 -7.47
N SER A 54 -11.20 6.42 -8.62
CA SER A 54 -11.17 5.73 -9.91
C SER A 54 -9.74 5.36 -10.30
N LEU A 55 -9.57 4.17 -10.89
CA LEU A 55 -8.29 3.72 -11.43
C LEU A 55 -7.84 4.69 -12.54
N ALA A 56 -6.75 5.41 -12.29
CA ALA A 56 -6.14 6.34 -13.23
C ALA A 56 -5.10 5.65 -14.12
N GLY A 57 -4.38 4.65 -13.59
CA GLY A 57 -3.43 3.87 -14.39
C GLY A 57 -2.53 2.92 -13.60
N HIS A 58 -1.77 2.12 -14.33
CA HIS A 58 -0.75 1.22 -13.79
C HIS A 58 0.64 1.85 -13.93
N LEU A 59 1.33 2.00 -12.81
CA LEU A 59 2.65 2.63 -12.72
C LEU A 59 3.80 1.62 -12.55
N GLY A 60 3.50 0.37 -12.17
CA GLY A 60 4.53 -0.65 -11.96
C GLY A 60 5.33 -0.39 -10.69
N GLU A 61 6.61 -0.08 -10.81
CA GLU A 61 7.49 0.17 -9.66
C GLU A 61 7.52 1.66 -9.30
N VAL A 62 7.20 1.99 -8.05
CA VAL A 62 7.06 3.38 -7.58
C VAL A 62 7.79 3.60 -6.27
N LEU A 63 8.51 4.72 -6.16
CA LEU A 63 9.04 5.23 -4.90
C LEU A 63 8.20 6.41 -4.41
N ILE A 64 7.56 6.26 -3.25
CA ILE A 64 6.82 7.33 -2.58
C ILE A 64 7.71 7.96 -1.50
N ARG A 65 7.95 9.26 -1.63
CA ARG A 65 8.69 10.04 -0.62
C ARG A 65 7.83 10.29 0.62
N CYS A 66 8.40 10.05 1.80
CA CYS A 66 7.71 10.03 3.09
C CYS A 66 6.85 11.26 3.38
N ASN A 67 7.32 12.46 3.04
CA ASN A 67 6.63 13.71 3.37
C ASN A 67 5.33 13.93 2.60
N ASN A 68 5.04 13.13 1.57
CA ASN A 68 3.78 13.17 0.82
C ASN A 68 2.72 12.24 1.41
N VAL A 69 3.10 11.26 2.24
CA VAL A 69 2.18 10.27 2.78
C VAL A 69 1.26 10.90 3.83
N LEU A 70 -0.04 10.63 3.72
CA LEU A 70 -1.04 10.93 4.74
C LEU A 70 -1.25 9.70 5.64
N TYR A 71 -1.51 8.54 5.04
CA TYR A 71 -1.57 7.26 5.75
C TYR A 71 -1.24 6.08 4.83
N ILE A 72 -0.99 4.93 5.45
CA ILE A 72 -0.88 3.62 4.81
C ILE A 72 -1.81 2.63 5.53
N ARG A 73 -2.42 1.72 4.77
CA ARG A 73 -3.18 0.59 5.32
C ARG A 73 -2.86 -0.69 4.54
N GLY A 74 -3.01 -1.83 5.19
CA GLY A 74 -3.09 -3.11 4.49
C GLY A 74 -4.37 -3.18 3.65
N VAL A 75 -4.29 -3.92 2.55
CA VAL A 75 -5.46 -4.35 1.77
C VAL A 75 -5.63 -5.84 2.05
N GLU A 76 -6.84 -6.26 2.37
CA GLU A 76 -7.15 -7.69 2.41
C GLU A 76 -7.16 -8.19 0.97
N GLU A 77 -6.41 -9.26 0.68
CA GLU A 77 -6.62 -9.99 -0.56
C GLU A 77 -7.99 -10.66 -0.38
N GLU A 78 -8.99 -10.22 -1.14
CA GLU A 78 -10.19 -11.03 -1.33
C GLU A 78 -9.66 -12.31 -1.99
N GLU A 79 -9.72 -13.43 -1.26
CA GLU A 79 -9.53 -14.74 -1.87
C GLU A 79 -10.52 -14.81 -3.03
N GLU A 80 -10.03 -14.77 -4.27
CA GLU A 80 -10.86 -15.09 -5.43
C GLU A 80 -11.34 -16.53 -5.20
N ASP A 81 -12.57 -16.66 -4.70
CA ASP A 81 -13.30 -17.93 -4.66
C ASP A 81 -13.21 -18.50 -6.07
N GLY A 82 -12.40 -19.53 -6.22
CA GLY A 82 -12.17 -20.21 -7.48
C GLY A 82 -13.45 -20.89 -7.95
N GLU A 83 -14.36 -20.14 -8.55
CA GLU A 83 -15.35 -20.68 -9.47
C GLU A 83 -14.64 -21.00 -10.80
N MET A 84 -13.91 -22.12 -10.82
CA MET A 84 -13.80 -22.89 -12.06
C MET A 84 -15.22 -23.36 -12.42
N ARG A 85 -15.90 -22.59 -13.26
CA ARG A 85 -17.09 -23.06 -13.96
C ARG A 85 -16.63 -23.94 -15.12
N GLU A 86 -16.95 -25.24 -14.97
CA GLU A 86 -16.98 -26.38 -15.92
C GLU A 86 -16.00 -26.41 -17.10
#